data_AF-A0A1A9A065-F1
#
_entry.id   AF-A0A1A9A065-F1
#
_cell.length_a   1.000
_cell.length_b   1.000
_cell.length_c   1.000
_cell.angle_alpha   90.00
_cell.angle_beta   90.00
_cell.angle_gamma   90.00
#
_symmetry.space_group_name_H-M   'P 1'
#
loop_
_entity.id
_entity.type
_entity.pdbx_description
1 polymer ?
#
loop_
_entity_poly.entity_id
_entity_poly.type
_entity_poly.pdbx_seq_one_letter_code
_entity_poly.pdbx_strand_id
1 'polypeptide(L)'
;MAVPVTPPARRVSARHFVRLKLRVMGNNFRGQGWRIALFVVGVFFGLWFAAGGFFLLAAPGLAGEPRAALLAAAFGGGLLVLGWLLLPLVFFGVDETLDPARFALLPLPRRTLVAGLFAAALVSVPVLATLVAVAGLVVTAGVLGGVPAALVTVVGIVGGLLLCVAVARAVTSAFATMLRSRRVRDLAAVLLAVLAALIGPLQLLVLAAVRRADWDRLTGVARVVGWTPFGAPWTAGLEVADGRVWAAVLKLLITVATIGALLLWWSRTLESAMVGGASAGPARQRRGPVGGAVAQLFPRVAGWTGRGRFGALVARECRYWWRDARRRANLITIAVVGIFVPVMVNLGGSRLATDGGKALGEASANSSPVLVSISMLFVGVLASGTLANQFGFDGSAYAANVVAGVPGRLELRARMTAFSLYVVPILAVVAVVLAVLLGRPGWLGVMVGGLAAAYGCGLAVNGFVAVLGGYALPETSNPFAMNSGAGVAKGLLTVLSMVASALLALPVPVGAALLGDVWLWLAAPVGLAYAVGAALLGSYLAGDVLDRRQPELLATVTPRR
;
A
#
# COMPACT_ATOMS: atom_id res chain seq x y z
N MET A 1 -25.92 -45.78 40.80
CA MET A 1 -25.13 -45.58 39.57
C MET A 1 -24.28 -44.32 39.75
N ALA A 2 -22.98 -44.49 39.96
CA ALA A 2 -22.04 -43.37 40.04
C ALA A 2 -21.76 -42.84 38.63
N VAL A 3 -22.01 -41.56 38.40
CA VAL A 3 -21.62 -40.87 37.15
C VAL A 3 -20.09 -40.85 37.09
N PRO A 4 -19.45 -41.36 36.03
CA PRO A 4 -18.01 -41.32 35.91
C PRO A 4 -17.58 -39.85 35.81
N VAL A 5 -16.76 -39.42 36.78
CA VAL A 5 -16.10 -38.12 36.77
C VAL A 5 -15.19 -38.10 35.54
N THR A 6 -15.51 -37.23 34.58
CA THR A 6 -14.66 -37.03 33.40
C THR A 6 -13.27 -36.61 33.86
N PRO A 7 -12.18 -37.20 33.33
CA PRO A 7 -10.83 -36.81 33.72
C PRO A 7 -10.64 -35.31 33.45
N PRO A 8 -9.86 -34.59 34.29
CA PRO A 8 -9.69 -33.15 34.13
C PRO A 8 -9.18 -32.85 32.73
N ALA A 9 -9.91 -32.01 32.00
CA ALA A 9 -9.55 -31.59 30.65
C ALA A 9 -8.08 -31.14 30.62
N ARG A 10 -7.26 -31.78 29.77
CA ARG A 10 -5.84 -31.44 29.65
C ARG A 10 -5.72 -29.95 29.38
N ARG A 11 -5.00 -29.24 30.26
CA ARG A 11 -4.81 -27.78 30.15
C ARG A 11 -4.17 -27.48 28.80
N VAL A 12 -4.90 -26.76 27.94
CA VAL A 12 -4.36 -26.24 26.69
C VAL A 12 -3.27 -25.23 27.04
N SER A 13 -2.12 -25.37 26.41
CA SER A 13 -0.91 -24.57 26.68
C SER A 13 -0.38 -23.95 25.38
N ALA A 14 0.49 -22.95 25.50
CA ALA A 14 1.11 -22.27 24.35
C ALA A 14 1.82 -23.25 23.38
N ARG A 15 2.36 -24.36 23.89
CA ARG A 15 2.97 -25.43 23.09
C ARG A 15 2.01 -26.02 22.04
N HIS A 16 0.72 -26.12 22.36
CA HIS A 16 -0.29 -26.66 21.44
C HIS A 16 -0.50 -25.73 20.25
N PHE A 17 -0.53 -24.41 20.48
CA PHE A 17 -0.64 -23.40 19.42
C PHE A 17 0.58 -23.39 18.51
N VAL A 18 1.79 -23.46 19.08
CA VAL A 18 3.04 -23.55 18.29
C VAL A 18 3.05 -24.81 17.43
N ARG A 19 2.71 -25.97 18.02
CA ARG A 19 2.65 -27.25 17.27
C ARG A 19 1.60 -27.21 16.17
N LEU A 20 0.46 -26.58 16.41
CA LEU A 20 -0.58 -26.40 15.40
C LEU A 20 -0.08 -25.52 14.24
N LYS A 21 0.55 -24.38 14.54
CA LYS A 21 1.14 -23.50 13.52
C LYS A 21 2.13 -24.24 12.62
N LEU A 22 3.06 -24.98 13.23
CA LEU A 22 4.07 -25.74 12.50
C LEU A 22 3.44 -26.84 11.62
N ARG A 23 2.40 -27.53 12.09
CA ARG A 23 1.68 -28.51 11.27
C ARG A 23 0.94 -27.87 10.10
N VAL A 24 0.28 -26.74 10.33
CA VAL A 24 -0.43 -26.01 9.27
C VAL A 24 0.55 -25.52 8.21
N MET A 25 1.69 -24.94 8.62
CA MET A 25 2.77 -24.56 7.70
C MET A 25 3.29 -25.78 6.92
N GLY A 26 3.59 -26.89 7.61
CA GLY A 26 4.06 -28.13 6.97
C GLY A 26 3.05 -28.70 5.97
N ASN A 27 1.76 -28.68 6.30
CA ASN A 27 0.71 -29.13 5.38
C ASN A 27 0.49 -28.17 4.20
N ASN A 28 0.70 -26.87 4.38
CA ASN A 28 0.62 -25.90 3.28
C ASN A 28 1.70 -26.11 2.20
N PHE A 29 2.80 -26.80 2.53
CA PHE A 29 3.86 -27.16 1.59
C PHE A 29 3.63 -28.49 0.88
N ARG A 30 2.69 -29.32 1.36
CA ARG A 30 2.41 -30.62 0.73
C ARG A 30 1.59 -30.45 -0.55
N GLY A 31 2.15 -30.91 -1.67
CA GLY A 31 1.45 -31.01 -2.95
C GLY A 31 1.41 -29.76 -3.83
N GLN A 32 2.06 -28.65 -3.45
CA GLN A 32 2.05 -27.40 -4.22
C GLN A 32 3.45 -26.78 -4.36
N GLY A 33 4.26 -27.29 -5.30
CA GLY A 33 5.66 -26.87 -5.50
C GLY A 33 5.87 -25.36 -5.67
N TRP A 34 4.90 -24.64 -6.26
CA TRP A 34 4.94 -23.18 -6.38
C TRP A 34 4.95 -22.45 -5.02
N ARG A 35 4.20 -22.95 -4.03
CA ARG A 35 4.21 -22.36 -2.66
C ARG A 35 5.55 -22.56 -1.97
N ILE A 36 6.21 -23.69 -2.23
CA ILE A 36 7.57 -23.95 -1.74
C ILE A 36 8.54 -22.96 -2.40
N ALA A 37 8.46 -22.77 -3.72
CA ALA A 37 9.30 -21.82 -4.43
C ALA A 37 9.14 -20.38 -3.90
N LEU A 38 7.89 -19.91 -3.72
CA LEU A 38 7.62 -18.59 -3.11
C LEU A 38 8.16 -18.47 -1.68
N PHE A 39 8.07 -19.54 -0.89
CA PHE A 39 8.62 -19.56 0.47
C PHE A 39 10.15 -19.47 0.45
N VAL A 40 10.83 -20.24 -0.41
CA VAL A 40 12.30 -20.22 -0.54
C VAL A 40 12.77 -18.84 -1.00
N VAL A 41 12.12 -18.26 -2.00
CA VAL A 41 12.41 -16.88 -2.46
C VAL A 41 12.19 -15.88 -1.33
N GLY A 42 11.09 -16.01 -0.58
CA GLY A 42 10.81 -15.17 0.58
C GLY A 42 11.87 -15.29 1.70
N VAL A 43 12.34 -16.51 1.98
CA VAL A 43 13.43 -16.77 2.94
C VAL A 43 14.74 -16.16 2.44
N PHE A 44 15.06 -16.30 1.16
CA PHE A 44 16.26 -15.71 0.55
C PHE A 44 16.27 -14.19 0.69
N PHE A 45 15.20 -13.51 0.26
CA PHE A 45 15.10 -12.06 0.43
C PHE A 45 15.07 -11.65 1.91
N GLY A 46 14.38 -12.41 2.77
CA GLY A 46 14.37 -12.19 4.21
C GLY A 46 15.79 -12.26 4.81
N LEU A 47 16.58 -13.24 4.40
CA LEU A 47 17.98 -13.38 4.83
C LEU A 47 18.87 -12.29 4.25
N TRP A 48 18.67 -11.89 3.00
CA TRP A 48 19.38 -10.77 2.38
C TRP A 48 19.16 -9.46 3.14
N PHE A 49 17.90 -9.12 3.42
CA PHE A 49 17.58 -7.93 4.23
C PHE A 49 18.10 -8.06 5.66
N ALA A 50 18.07 -9.26 6.25
CA ALA A 50 18.60 -9.50 7.57
C ALA A 50 20.12 -9.29 7.64
N ALA A 51 20.87 -9.82 6.66
CA ALA A 51 22.31 -9.61 6.54
C ALA A 51 22.63 -8.13 6.29
N GLY A 52 21.91 -7.46 5.39
CA GLY A 52 22.07 -6.02 5.14
C GLY A 52 21.80 -5.19 6.40
N GLY A 53 20.74 -5.51 7.14
CA GLY A 53 20.43 -4.87 8.43
C GLY A 53 21.48 -5.11 9.50
N PHE A 54 22.04 -6.33 9.57
CA PHE A 54 23.15 -6.67 10.46
C PHE A 54 24.37 -5.78 10.20
N PHE A 55 24.83 -5.72 8.96
CA PHE A 55 26.00 -4.90 8.61
C PHE A 55 25.72 -3.41 8.82
N LEU A 56 24.53 -2.93 8.48
CA LEU A 56 24.13 -1.53 8.68
C LEU A 56 24.16 -1.13 10.16
N LEU A 57 23.73 -2.01 11.06
CA LEU A 57 23.70 -1.77 12.50
C LEU A 57 25.02 -2.09 13.22
N ALA A 58 25.89 -2.91 12.62
CA ALA A 58 27.22 -3.24 13.13
C ALA A 58 28.30 -2.21 12.71
N ALA A 59 28.16 -1.63 11.50
CA ALA A 59 29.16 -0.74 10.93
C ALA A 59 29.54 0.46 11.82
N PRO A 60 28.61 1.16 12.51
CA PRO A 60 28.97 2.31 13.33
C PRO A 60 29.90 1.98 14.51
N GLY A 61 29.70 0.82 15.16
CA GLY A 61 30.59 0.40 16.23
C GLY A 61 31.95 -0.05 15.74
N LEU A 62 32.00 -0.76 14.60
CA LEU A 62 33.25 -1.16 13.95
C LEU A 62 34.07 0.05 13.46
N ALA A 63 33.39 1.13 13.07
CA ALA A 63 34.02 2.40 12.70
C ALA A 63 34.41 3.27 13.91
N GLY A 64 34.04 2.87 15.14
CA GLY A 64 34.29 3.67 16.34
C GLY A 64 33.47 4.98 16.39
N GLU A 65 32.32 5.04 15.72
CA GLU A 65 31.48 6.23 15.64
C GLU A 65 30.24 6.13 16.56
N PRO A 66 30.33 6.53 17.84
CA PRO A 66 29.21 6.41 18.79
C PRO A 66 27.99 7.25 18.39
N ARG A 67 28.19 8.36 17.66
CA ARG A 67 27.10 9.21 17.15
C ARG A 67 26.28 8.46 16.09
N ALA A 68 26.93 7.84 15.12
CA ALA A 68 26.29 7.04 14.10
C ALA A 68 25.61 5.79 14.71
N ALA A 69 26.20 5.19 15.74
CA ALA A 69 25.61 4.07 16.47
C ALA A 69 24.26 4.45 17.12
N LEU A 70 24.19 5.62 17.78
CA LEU A 70 22.95 6.12 18.37
C LEU A 70 21.87 6.38 17.31
N LEU A 71 22.24 7.03 16.20
CA LEU A 71 21.32 7.32 15.10
C LEU A 71 20.77 6.02 14.49
N ALA A 72 21.65 5.06 14.21
CA ALA A 72 21.30 3.76 13.66
C ALA A 72 20.37 2.96 14.60
N ALA A 73 20.68 2.95 15.90
CA ALA A 73 19.85 2.27 16.90
C ALA A 73 18.47 2.94 17.07
N ALA A 74 18.42 4.27 17.21
CA ALA A 74 17.17 4.99 17.46
C ALA A 74 16.24 4.98 16.24
N PHE A 75 16.75 5.36 15.05
CA PHE A 75 15.94 5.43 13.84
C PHE A 75 15.75 4.07 13.19
N GLY A 76 16.79 3.24 13.11
CA GLY A 76 16.68 1.88 12.57
C GLY A 76 15.76 1.01 13.41
N GLY A 77 15.91 1.05 14.74
CA GLY A 77 15.01 0.38 15.67
C GLY A 77 13.58 0.92 15.64
N GLY A 78 13.41 2.24 15.57
CA GLY A 78 12.10 2.87 15.43
C GLY A 78 11.39 2.49 14.13
N LEU A 79 12.12 2.49 13.01
CA LEU A 79 11.61 2.04 11.71
C LEU A 79 11.23 0.57 11.73
N LEU A 80 11.96 -0.25 12.48
CA LEU A 80 11.65 -1.66 12.65
C LEU A 80 10.33 -1.86 13.41
N VAL A 81 10.12 -1.14 14.53
CA VAL A 81 8.84 -1.16 15.28
C VAL A 81 7.70 -0.66 14.40
N LEU A 82 7.90 0.41 13.62
CA LEU A 82 6.92 0.92 12.66
C LEU A 82 6.61 -0.10 11.55
N GLY A 83 7.63 -0.80 11.04
CA GLY A 83 7.46 -1.89 10.09
C GLY A 83 6.56 -2.98 10.66
N TRP A 84 6.83 -3.45 11.89
CA TRP A 84 6.01 -4.44 12.57
C TRP A 84 4.58 -3.96 12.89
N LEU A 85 4.39 -2.65 13.07
CA LEU A 85 3.07 -2.03 13.24
C LEU A 85 2.27 -1.99 11.92
N LEU A 86 2.91 -1.56 10.83
CA LEU A 86 2.24 -1.21 9.58
C LEU A 86 2.15 -2.39 8.60
N LEU A 87 3.20 -3.20 8.48
CA LEU A 87 3.28 -4.27 7.50
C LEU A 87 2.15 -5.31 7.65
N PRO A 88 1.78 -5.75 8.88
CA PRO A 88 0.65 -6.67 9.04
C PRO A 88 -0.71 -6.06 8.68
N LEU A 89 -0.85 -4.73 8.71
CA LEU A 89 -2.05 -4.04 8.22
C LEU A 89 -2.10 -4.02 6.70
N VAL A 90 -0.93 -3.96 6.04
CA VAL A 90 -0.81 -4.04 4.57
C VAL A 90 -1.22 -5.42 4.06
N PHE A 91 -0.64 -6.47 4.68
CA PHE A 91 -0.81 -7.85 4.24
C PHE A 91 -1.88 -8.60 5.04
N PHE A 92 -2.78 -7.88 5.71
CA PHE A 92 -3.84 -8.48 6.51
C PHE A 92 -4.71 -9.39 5.64
N GLY A 93 -4.92 -10.63 6.07
CA GLY A 93 -5.68 -11.65 5.33
C GLY A 93 -4.88 -12.48 4.32
N VAL A 94 -3.55 -12.30 4.21
CA VAL A 94 -2.67 -13.24 3.48
C VAL A 94 -2.27 -14.42 4.37
N ASP A 95 -2.22 -14.19 5.69
CA ASP A 95 -1.78 -15.18 6.68
C ASP A 95 -2.96 -15.61 7.57
N GLU A 96 -3.81 -16.51 7.07
CA GLU A 96 -4.94 -17.10 7.82
C GLU A 96 -4.52 -18.23 8.79
N THR A 97 -3.22 -18.38 9.06
CA THR A 97 -2.70 -19.58 9.74
C THR A 97 -3.26 -19.80 11.14
N LEU A 98 -3.55 -18.73 11.89
CA LEU A 98 -4.19 -18.78 13.22
C LEU A 98 -5.10 -17.56 13.45
N ASP A 99 -6.34 -17.63 12.96
CA ASP A 99 -7.37 -16.62 13.21
C ASP A 99 -8.00 -16.79 14.61
N PRO A 100 -7.95 -15.78 15.50
CA PRO A 100 -8.63 -15.80 16.81
C PRO A 100 -10.11 -16.20 16.72
N ALA A 101 -10.81 -15.86 15.63
CA ALA A 101 -12.22 -16.19 15.44
C ALA A 101 -12.45 -17.71 15.33
N ARG A 102 -11.48 -18.47 14.80
CA ARG A 102 -11.58 -19.94 14.71
C ARG A 102 -11.45 -20.62 16.07
N PHE A 103 -10.88 -19.92 17.06
CA PHE A 103 -10.80 -20.38 18.45
C PHE A 103 -11.98 -19.91 19.31
N ALA A 104 -12.87 -19.05 18.79
CA ALA A 104 -13.99 -18.52 19.56
C ALA A 104 -15.03 -19.58 19.97
N LEU A 105 -15.10 -20.69 19.23
CA LEU A 105 -15.95 -21.84 19.55
C LEU A 105 -15.35 -22.77 20.61
N LEU A 106 -14.09 -22.56 21.01
CA LEU A 106 -13.41 -23.36 22.02
C LEU A 106 -13.46 -22.65 23.38
N PRO A 107 -13.78 -23.34 24.48
CA PRO A 107 -13.85 -22.75 25.82
C PRO A 107 -12.44 -22.54 26.41
N LEU A 108 -11.65 -21.65 25.81
CA LEU A 108 -10.28 -21.36 26.22
C LEU A 108 -10.21 -20.09 27.08
N PRO A 109 -9.47 -20.11 28.20
CA PRO A 109 -9.30 -18.91 29.01
C PRO A 109 -8.46 -17.85 28.26
N ARG A 110 -8.81 -16.58 28.44
CA ARG A 110 -8.20 -15.39 27.81
C ARG A 110 -6.67 -15.40 27.85
N ARG A 111 -6.09 -15.71 29.01
CA ARG A 111 -4.64 -15.74 29.22
C ARG A 111 -3.96 -16.80 28.35
N THR A 112 -4.57 -17.98 28.20
CA THR A 112 -4.06 -19.06 27.37
C THR A 112 -4.16 -18.73 25.88
N LEU A 113 -5.23 -18.06 25.46
CA LEU A 113 -5.40 -17.64 24.06
C LEU A 113 -4.34 -16.59 23.68
N VAL A 114 -4.18 -15.53 24.49
CA VAL A 114 -3.19 -14.47 24.27
C VAL A 114 -1.76 -15.04 24.29
N ALA A 115 -1.41 -15.82 25.31
CA ALA A 115 -0.08 -16.43 25.41
C ALA A 115 0.20 -17.43 24.28
N GLY A 116 -0.81 -18.23 23.89
CA GLY A 116 -0.69 -19.21 22.82
C GLY A 116 -0.51 -18.58 21.44
N LEU A 117 -1.32 -17.57 21.11
CA LEU A 117 -1.18 -16.81 19.86
C LEU A 117 0.11 -15.99 19.82
N PHE A 118 0.52 -15.41 20.94
CA PHE A 118 1.78 -14.68 21.03
C PHE A 118 3.00 -15.60 20.84
N ALA A 119 3.02 -16.74 21.53
CA ALA A 119 4.07 -17.75 21.36
C ALA A 119 4.11 -18.32 19.93
N ALA A 120 2.95 -18.56 19.32
CA ALA A 120 2.89 -18.97 17.93
C ALA A 120 3.37 -17.88 16.97
N ALA A 121 3.13 -16.60 17.26
CA ALA A 121 3.62 -15.48 16.45
C ALA A 121 5.15 -15.34 16.51
N LEU A 122 5.76 -15.59 17.68
CA LEU A 122 7.22 -15.59 17.85
C LEU A 122 7.91 -16.61 16.95
N VAL A 123 7.28 -17.76 16.67
CA VAL A 123 7.80 -18.75 15.73
C VAL A 123 7.44 -18.34 14.31
N SER A 124 8.24 -17.43 13.72
CA SER A 124 8.04 -16.97 12.35
C SER A 124 9.35 -16.57 11.67
N VAL A 125 9.40 -16.67 10.33
CA VAL A 125 10.57 -16.26 9.54
C VAL A 125 10.91 -14.76 9.74
N PRO A 126 9.94 -13.82 9.77
CA PRO A 126 10.24 -12.41 10.04
C PRO A 126 10.89 -12.16 11.40
N VAL A 127 10.55 -12.95 12.43
CA VAL A 127 11.19 -12.84 13.76
C VAL A 127 12.67 -13.24 13.68
N LEU A 128 12.98 -14.35 13.01
CA LEU A 128 14.38 -14.78 12.82
C LEU A 128 15.18 -13.77 12.01
N ALA A 129 14.61 -13.28 10.90
CA ALA A 129 15.26 -12.25 10.07
C ALA A 129 15.50 -10.95 10.85
N THR A 130 14.51 -10.51 11.64
CA THR A 130 14.63 -9.34 12.53
C THR A 130 15.74 -9.54 13.56
N LEU A 131 15.78 -10.72 14.21
CA LEU A 131 16.79 -11.05 15.22
C LEU A 131 18.21 -11.00 14.63
N VAL A 132 18.40 -11.57 13.44
CA VAL A 132 19.69 -11.50 12.73
C VAL A 132 20.06 -10.07 12.40
N ALA A 133 19.12 -9.25 11.89
CA ALA A 133 19.39 -7.85 11.58
C ALA A 133 19.84 -7.06 12.82
N VAL A 134 19.10 -7.15 13.92
CA VAL A 134 19.38 -6.35 15.13
C VAL A 134 20.56 -6.88 15.94
N ALA A 135 21.02 -8.12 15.71
CA ALA A 135 22.23 -8.65 16.32
C ALA A 135 23.48 -7.79 16.03
N GLY A 136 23.48 -7.01 14.93
CA GLY A 136 24.54 -6.05 14.63
C GLY A 136 24.68 -4.96 15.71
N LEU A 137 23.61 -4.61 16.42
CA LEU A 137 23.68 -3.68 17.56
C LEU A 137 24.46 -4.25 18.74
N VAL A 138 24.45 -5.58 18.94
CA VAL A 138 25.24 -6.23 20.00
C VAL A 138 26.73 -6.07 19.72
N VAL A 139 27.13 -6.24 18.45
CA VAL A 139 28.51 -5.99 18.02
C VAL A 139 28.88 -4.55 18.28
N THR A 140 28.03 -3.60 17.87
CA THR A 140 28.29 -2.18 18.05
C THR A 140 28.42 -1.78 19.53
N ALA A 141 27.48 -2.20 20.38
CA ALA A 141 27.52 -1.91 21.81
C ALA A 141 28.69 -2.60 22.51
N GLY A 142 29.05 -3.83 22.08
CA GLY A 142 30.18 -4.57 22.62
C GLY A 142 31.53 -3.92 22.30
N VAL A 143 31.69 -3.41 21.08
CA VAL A 143 32.92 -2.69 20.67
C VAL A 143 33.05 -1.35 21.39
N LEU A 144 31.95 -0.60 21.55
CA LEU A 144 31.98 0.73 22.17
C LEU A 144 31.99 0.71 23.71
N GLY A 145 31.32 -0.25 24.34
CA GLY A 145 31.07 -0.27 25.79
C GLY A 145 31.40 -1.59 26.50
N GLY A 146 32.03 -2.53 25.80
CA GLY A 146 32.43 -3.83 26.33
C GLY A 146 31.27 -4.81 26.58
N VAL A 147 31.60 -5.91 27.26
CA VAL A 147 30.66 -7.00 27.61
C VAL A 147 29.36 -6.52 28.30
N PRO A 148 29.37 -5.59 29.29
CA PRO A 148 28.13 -5.17 29.93
C PRO A 148 27.17 -4.44 28.98
N ALA A 149 27.70 -3.60 28.07
CA ALA A 149 26.88 -2.93 27.04
C ALA A 149 26.29 -3.93 26.04
N ALA A 150 27.06 -4.95 25.64
CA ALA A 150 26.57 -6.04 24.80
C ALA A 150 25.43 -6.83 25.47
N LEU A 151 25.58 -7.20 26.74
CA LEU A 151 24.55 -7.94 27.49
C LEU A 151 23.24 -7.14 27.62
N VAL A 152 23.34 -5.85 27.96
CA VAL A 152 22.17 -4.97 28.02
C VAL A 152 21.51 -4.84 26.65
N THR A 153 22.30 -4.79 25.57
CA THR A 153 21.77 -4.78 24.20
C THR A 153 21.04 -6.06 23.86
N VAL A 154 21.53 -7.23 24.29
CA VAL A 154 20.81 -8.51 24.10
C VAL A 154 19.44 -8.47 24.80
N VAL A 155 19.39 -7.99 26.05
CA VAL A 155 18.11 -7.81 26.77
C VAL A 155 17.20 -6.82 26.04
N GLY A 156 17.75 -5.72 25.56
CA GLY A 156 17.06 -4.71 24.75
C GLY A 156 16.48 -5.28 23.46
N ILE A 157 17.25 -6.09 22.72
CA ILE A 157 16.81 -6.78 21.50
C ILE A 157 15.65 -7.74 21.79
N VAL A 158 15.75 -8.54 22.85
CA VAL A 158 14.67 -9.46 23.25
C VAL A 158 13.41 -8.65 23.58
N GLY A 159 13.53 -7.58 24.37
CA GLY A 159 12.42 -6.68 24.68
C GLY A 159 11.82 -6.02 23.44
N GLY A 160 12.65 -5.49 22.54
CA GLY A 160 12.25 -4.86 21.30
C GLY A 160 11.53 -5.82 20.35
N LEU A 161 12.00 -7.05 20.24
CA LEU A 161 11.35 -8.10 19.46
C LEU A 161 9.98 -8.48 20.04
N LEU A 162 9.90 -8.65 21.36
CA LEU A 162 8.63 -8.90 22.05
C LEU A 162 7.65 -7.75 21.85
N LEU A 163 8.13 -6.50 21.91
CA LEU A 163 7.36 -5.31 21.62
C LEU A 163 6.83 -5.32 20.18
N CYS A 164 7.68 -5.59 19.19
CA CYS A 164 7.30 -5.67 17.79
C CYS A 164 6.19 -6.69 17.54
N VAL A 165 6.35 -7.89 18.08
CA VAL A 165 5.34 -8.95 17.96
C VAL A 165 4.05 -8.59 18.72
N ALA A 166 4.16 -7.97 19.90
CA ALA A 166 3.01 -7.55 20.69
C ALA A 166 2.20 -6.47 19.97
N VAL A 167 2.85 -5.45 19.43
CA VAL A 167 2.23 -4.40 18.62
C VAL A 167 1.53 -5.01 17.42
N ALA A 168 2.23 -5.83 16.63
CA ALA A 168 1.68 -6.48 15.44
C ALA A 168 0.42 -7.29 15.77
N ARG A 169 0.45 -8.12 16.83
CA ARG A 169 -0.68 -8.96 17.22
C ARG A 169 -1.84 -8.18 17.83
N ALA A 170 -1.55 -7.19 18.67
CA ALA A 170 -2.55 -6.34 19.28
C ALA A 170 -3.34 -5.57 18.22
N VAL A 171 -2.62 -4.95 17.29
CA VAL A 171 -3.19 -4.15 16.21
C VAL A 171 -3.93 -5.02 15.21
N THR A 172 -3.32 -6.11 14.71
CA THR A 172 -4.01 -7.01 13.76
C THR A 172 -5.27 -7.63 14.35
N SER A 173 -5.28 -7.99 15.63
CA SER A 173 -6.47 -8.54 16.28
C SER A 173 -7.54 -7.48 16.53
N ALA A 174 -7.15 -6.27 16.94
CA ALA A 174 -8.10 -5.15 17.05
C ALA A 174 -8.73 -4.83 15.69
N PHE A 175 -7.92 -4.75 14.64
CA PHE A 175 -8.40 -4.49 13.28
C PHE A 175 -9.25 -5.65 12.74
N ALA A 176 -8.93 -6.92 13.01
CA ALA A 176 -9.73 -8.08 12.56
C ALA A 176 -11.22 -7.95 12.95
N THR A 177 -11.47 -7.36 14.12
CA THR A 177 -12.80 -7.19 14.69
C THR A 177 -13.52 -5.99 14.08
N MET A 178 -12.79 -4.90 13.84
CA MET A 178 -13.31 -3.70 13.18
C MET A 178 -13.51 -3.89 11.67
N LEU A 179 -12.69 -4.71 11.01
CA LEU A 179 -12.71 -5.01 9.57
C LEU A 179 -13.92 -5.84 9.14
N ARG A 180 -14.73 -6.38 10.08
CA ARG A 180 -16.09 -6.89 9.75
C ARG A 180 -17.00 -5.79 9.22
N SER A 181 -16.77 -4.53 9.64
CA SER A 181 -17.46 -3.38 9.10
C SER A 181 -16.88 -3.02 7.73
N ARG A 182 -17.72 -3.05 6.70
CA ARG A 182 -17.37 -2.62 5.33
C ARG A 182 -16.70 -1.24 5.32
N ARG A 183 -17.12 -0.31 6.20
CA ARG A 183 -16.55 1.05 6.28
C ARG A 183 -15.11 1.08 6.79
N VAL A 184 -14.76 0.22 7.75
CA VAL A 184 -13.41 0.21 8.33
C VAL A 184 -12.44 -0.46 7.37
N ARG A 185 -12.85 -1.54 6.71
CA ARG A 185 -12.06 -2.17 5.63
C ARG A 185 -11.79 -1.20 4.49
N ASP A 186 -12.82 -0.45 4.12
CA ASP A 186 -12.76 0.58 3.11
C ASP A 186 -11.79 1.71 3.49
N LEU A 187 -11.80 2.15 4.75
CA LEU A 187 -10.90 3.18 5.27
C LEU A 187 -9.46 2.67 5.39
N ALA A 188 -9.27 1.43 5.84
CA ALA A 188 -7.95 0.80 5.95
C ALA A 188 -7.28 0.67 4.58
N ALA A 189 -8.01 0.20 3.56
CA ALA A 189 -7.50 0.12 2.19
C ALA A 189 -7.09 1.49 1.64
N VAL A 190 -7.88 2.53 1.94
CA VAL A 190 -7.57 3.91 1.55
C VAL A 190 -6.33 4.45 2.27
N LEU A 191 -6.28 4.34 3.60
CA LEU A 191 -5.16 4.80 4.41
C LEU A 191 -3.85 4.13 3.97
N LEU A 192 -3.94 2.85 3.66
CA LEU A 192 -2.81 2.06 3.19
C LEU A 192 -2.34 2.47 1.80
N ALA A 193 -3.26 2.73 0.88
CA ALA A 193 -2.92 3.23 -0.45
C ALA A 193 -2.25 4.61 -0.36
N VAL A 194 -2.74 5.48 0.54
CA VAL A 194 -2.07 6.75 0.86
C VAL A 194 -0.66 6.50 1.39
N LEU A 195 -0.51 5.63 2.39
CA LEU A 195 0.78 5.35 3.00
C LEU A 195 1.78 4.78 1.99
N ALA A 196 1.33 3.84 1.15
CA ALA A 196 2.13 3.26 0.06
C ALA A 196 2.54 4.32 -0.97
N ALA A 197 1.60 5.18 -1.38
CA ALA A 197 1.88 6.30 -2.28
C ALA A 197 2.85 7.33 -1.67
N LEU A 198 2.91 7.41 -0.32
CA LEU A 198 3.83 8.28 0.41
C LEU A 198 5.22 7.67 0.65
N ILE A 199 5.46 6.38 0.41
CA ILE A 199 6.77 5.74 0.63
C ILE A 199 7.86 6.40 -0.21
N GLY A 200 7.64 6.55 -1.52
CA GLY A 200 8.59 7.21 -2.43
C GLY A 200 8.91 8.66 -2.01
N PRO A 201 7.89 9.51 -1.78
CA PRO A 201 8.06 10.85 -1.22
C PRO A 201 8.85 10.87 0.08
N LEU A 202 8.51 9.99 1.01
CA LEU A 202 9.14 9.94 2.32
C LEU A 202 10.61 9.52 2.20
N GLN A 203 10.93 8.53 1.37
CA GLN A 203 12.30 8.08 1.14
C GLN A 203 13.19 9.21 0.62
N LEU A 204 12.71 9.98 -0.36
CA LEU A 204 13.46 11.08 -0.93
C LEU A 204 13.53 12.29 -0.01
N LEU A 205 12.45 12.57 0.74
CA LEU A 205 12.45 13.60 1.78
C LEU A 205 13.47 13.27 2.86
N VAL A 206 13.53 12.02 3.30
CA VAL A 206 14.52 11.53 4.27
C VAL A 206 15.92 11.66 3.69
N LEU A 207 16.15 11.26 2.43
CA LEU A 207 17.46 11.39 1.80
C LEU A 207 17.91 12.85 1.67
N ALA A 208 17.01 13.75 1.27
CA ALA A 208 17.27 15.18 1.18
C ALA A 208 17.49 15.81 2.57
N ALA A 209 16.73 15.37 3.57
CA ALA A 209 16.90 15.78 4.95
C ALA A 209 18.26 15.32 5.49
N VAL A 210 18.66 14.07 5.28
CA VAL A 210 19.97 13.54 5.71
C VAL A 210 21.13 14.32 5.08
N ARG A 211 21.04 14.68 3.79
CA ARG A 211 22.09 15.48 3.11
C ARG A 211 22.22 16.90 3.64
N ARG A 212 21.13 17.51 4.10
CA ARG A 212 21.08 18.91 4.58
C ARG A 212 21.05 19.02 6.11
N ALA A 213 21.00 17.89 6.79
CA ALA A 213 20.83 17.86 8.22
C ALA A 213 22.13 18.22 8.91
N ASP A 214 22.01 19.14 9.84
CA ASP A 214 22.96 19.28 10.92
C ASP A 214 22.91 17.99 11.77
N TRP A 215 23.99 17.23 11.74
CA TRP A 215 24.11 15.95 12.44
C TRP A 215 23.88 16.12 13.96
N ASP A 216 24.13 17.31 14.51
CA ASP A 216 23.89 17.61 15.92
C ASP A 216 22.38 17.68 16.22
N ARG A 217 21.57 18.22 15.31
CA ARG A 217 20.10 18.20 15.45
C ARG A 217 19.54 16.78 15.37
N LEU A 218 20.05 15.96 14.46
CA LEU A 218 19.62 14.57 14.32
C LEU A 218 19.97 13.73 15.56
N THR A 219 21.15 13.95 16.16
CA THR A 219 21.50 13.27 17.41
C THR A 219 20.59 13.72 18.56
N GLY A 220 20.22 15.01 18.62
CA GLY A 220 19.21 15.51 19.57
C GLY A 220 17.86 14.79 19.42
N VAL A 221 17.36 14.68 18.19
CA VAL A 221 16.12 13.94 17.89
C VAL A 221 16.25 12.45 18.24
N ALA A 222 17.37 11.82 17.90
CA ALA A 222 17.61 10.42 18.22
C ALA A 222 17.64 10.14 19.73
N ARG A 223 18.16 11.08 20.54
CA ARG A 223 18.07 10.98 22.01
C ARG A 223 16.62 10.99 22.48
N VAL A 224 15.79 11.90 21.95
CA VAL A 224 14.36 11.96 22.27
C VAL A 224 13.64 10.68 21.83
N VAL A 225 13.87 10.21 20.60
CA VAL A 225 13.32 8.94 20.09
C VAL A 225 13.78 7.76 20.94
N GLY A 226 15.03 7.77 21.43
CA GLY A 226 15.57 6.78 22.36
C GLY A 226 14.86 6.70 23.70
N TRP A 227 14.09 7.72 24.10
CA TRP A 227 13.22 7.68 25.29
C TRP A 227 11.79 7.20 24.96
N THR A 228 11.44 7.10 23.68
CA THR A 228 10.15 6.56 23.27
C THR A 228 10.19 5.03 23.21
N PRO A 229 9.05 4.32 23.32
CA PRO A 229 9.01 2.87 23.16
C PRO A 229 9.53 2.37 21.80
N PHE A 230 9.54 3.24 20.78
CA PHE A 230 10.07 2.92 19.45
C PHE A 230 11.61 2.79 19.45
N GLY A 231 12.32 3.57 20.28
CA GLY A 231 13.78 3.64 20.32
C GLY A 231 14.44 3.12 21.61
N ALA A 232 13.68 3.02 22.70
CA ALA A 232 14.17 2.60 24.02
C ALA A 232 14.86 1.23 24.05
N PRO A 233 14.30 0.13 23.49
CA PRO A 233 14.94 -1.19 23.54
C PRO A 233 16.27 -1.24 22.77
N TRP A 234 16.40 -0.43 21.71
CA TRP A 234 17.54 -0.48 20.80
C TRP A 234 18.71 0.39 21.26
N THR A 235 18.44 1.44 22.04
CA THR A 235 19.46 2.39 22.51
C THR A 235 19.97 2.09 23.92
N ALA A 236 19.34 1.19 24.68
CA ALA A 236 19.67 0.93 26.08
C ALA A 236 21.13 0.50 26.31
N GLY A 237 21.70 -0.35 25.44
CA GLY A 237 23.10 -0.77 25.58
C GLY A 237 24.11 0.32 25.23
N LEU A 238 23.75 1.26 24.36
CA LEU A 238 24.60 2.42 24.04
C LEU A 238 24.67 3.40 25.22
N GLU A 239 23.60 3.52 26.01
CA GLU A 239 23.65 4.32 27.25
C GLU A 239 24.64 3.72 28.26
N VAL A 240 24.77 2.40 28.32
CA VAL A 240 25.77 1.73 29.16
C VAL A 240 27.18 1.97 28.64
N ALA A 241 27.37 1.96 27.31
CA ALA A 241 28.64 2.32 26.70
C ALA A 241 29.08 3.76 27.03
N ASP A 242 28.12 4.68 27.15
CA ASP A 242 28.35 6.07 27.59
C ASP A 242 28.42 6.23 29.13
N GLY A 243 28.43 5.14 29.90
CA GLY A 243 28.49 5.16 31.37
C GLY A 243 27.17 5.52 32.08
N ARG A 244 26.07 5.67 31.34
CA ARG A 244 24.74 6.09 31.83
C ARG A 244 23.84 4.89 32.12
N VAL A 245 24.27 4.03 33.05
CA VAL A 245 23.55 2.78 33.41
C VAL A 245 22.11 3.03 33.87
N TRP A 246 21.86 4.13 34.58
CA TRP A 246 20.51 4.52 35.02
C TRP A 246 19.53 4.71 33.85
N ALA A 247 20.00 5.29 32.75
CA ALA A 247 19.17 5.54 31.57
C ALA A 247 18.83 4.24 30.85
N ALA A 248 19.75 3.27 30.81
CA ALA A 248 19.50 1.95 30.28
C ALA A 248 18.38 1.22 31.05
N VAL A 249 18.41 1.27 32.38
CA VAL A 249 17.37 0.66 33.23
C VAL A 249 16.00 1.30 32.95
N LEU A 250 15.93 2.63 32.88
CA LEU A 250 14.66 3.32 32.59
C LEU A 250 14.13 2.99 31.19
N LYS A 251 14.99 2.91 30.17
CA LYS A 251 14.59 2.53 28.80
C LYS A 251 14.07 1.09 28.71
N LEU A 252 14.70 0.16 29.44
CA LEU A 252 14.19 -1.21 29.55
C LEU A 252 12.84 -1.24 30.29
N LEU A 253 12.67 -0.43 31.34
CA LEU A 253 11.40 -0.32 32.05
C LEU A 253 10.29 0.24 31.14
N ILE A 254 10.57 1.28 30.35
CA ILE A 254 9.65 1.82 29.33
C ILE A 254 9.23 0.72 28.35
N THR A 255 10.18 -0.11 27.92
CA THR A 255 9.92 -1.23 27.00
C THR A 255 8.97 -2.26 27.64
N VAL A 256 9.28 -2.71 28.86
CA VAL A 256 8.46 -3.70 29.59
C VAL A 256 7.06 -3.14 29.90
N ALA A 257 6.97 -1.89 30.34
CA ALA A 257 5.71 -1.21 30.61
C ALA A 257 4.85 -1.10 29.35
N THR A 258 5.45 -0.77 28.21
CA THR A 258 4.74 -0.69 26.92
C THR A 258 4.23 -2.05 26.47
N ILE A 259 5.04 -3.11 26.57
CA ILE A 259 4.62 -4.48 26.28
C ILE A 259 3.44 -4.88 27.18
N GLY A 260 3.55 -4.62 28.49
CA GLY A 260 2.48 -4.90 29.45
C GLY A 260 1.17 -4.18 29.08
N ALA A 261 1.25 -2.87 28.79
CA ALA A 261 0.10 -2.08 28.38
C ALA A 261 -0.54 -2.60 27.08
N LEU A 262 0.27 -2.97 26.09
CA LEU A 262 -0.21 -3.54 24.83
C LEU A 262 -0.88 -4.89 25.01
N LEU A 263 -0.30 -5.79 25.80
CA LEU A 263 -0.88 -7.10 26.09
C LEU A 263 -2.18 -6.96 26.90
N LEU A 264 -2.25 -6.03 27.84
CA LEU A 264 -3.48 -5.71 28.57
C LEU A 264 -4.55 -5.14 27.65
N TRP A 265 -4.18 -4.21 26.76
CA TRP A 265 -5.08 -3.66 25.77
C TRP A 265 -5.59 -4.73 24.80
N TRP A 266 -4.69 -5.52 24.21
CA TRP A 266 -5.03 -6.63 23.30
C TRP A 266 -5.96 -7.63 23.95
N SER A 267 -5.67 -7.98 25.19
CA SER A 267 -6.48 -8.95 25.90
C SER A 267 -7.88 -8.40 26.21
N ARG A 268 -8.06 -7.09 26.45
CA ARG A 268 -9.39 -6.45 26.60
C ARG A 268 -10.14 -6.36 25.28
N THR A 269 -9.46 -6.02 24.18
CA THR A 269 -10.11 -5.92 22.86
C THR A 269 -10.59 -7.28 22.36
N LEU A 270 -9.83 -8.36 22.58
CA LEU A 270 -10.26 -9.72 22.27
C LEU A 270 -11.54 -10.13 23.03
N GLU A 271 -11.65 -9.75 24.31
CA GLU A 271 -12.84 -10.04 25.13
C GLU A 271 -14.08 -9.33 24.58
N SER A 272 -13.96 -8.02 24.28
CA SER A 272 -15.05 -7.25 23.66
C SER A 272 -15.47 -7.80 22.29
N ALA A 273 -14.53 -8.40 21.56
CA ALA A 273 -14.79 -8.94 20.23
C ALA A 273 -15.38 -10.36 20.23
N MET A 274 -15.00 -11.18 21.21
CA MET A 274 -15.56 -12.52 21.41
C MET A 274 -16.97 -12.44 22.01
N VAL A 275 -17.22 -11.48 22.90
CA VAL A 275 -18.55 -11.23 23.50
C VAL A 275 -19.45 -10.41 22.57
N GLY A 276 -18.88 -9.44 21.85
CA GLY A 276 -19.60 -8.56 20.90
C GLY A 276 -20.15 -9.26 19.66
N GLY A 277 -19.87 -10.55 19.46
CA GLY A 277 -20.53 -11.37 18.44
C GLY A 277 -22.06 -11.49 18.66
N ALA A 278 -22.56 -11.25 19.87
CA ALA A 278 -23.98 -11.24 20.19
C ALA A 278 -24.64 -9.85 20.10
N SER A 279 -23.89 -8.79 19.81
CA SER A 279 -24.42 -7.43 19.74
C SER A 279 -23.94 -6.74 18.48
N ALA A 280 -24.48 -7.16 17.34
CA ALA A 280 -24.65 -6.24 16.23
C ALA A 280 -25.52 -5.08 16.75
N GLY A 281 -24.88 -3.98 17.16
CA GLY A 281 -25.58 -2.78 17.62
C GLY A 281 -26.67 -2.39 16.60
N PRO A 282 -27.81 -1.83 17.07
CA PRO A 282 -28.99 -1.65 16.26
C PRO A 282 -28.60 -0.95 14.97
N ALA A 283 -28.93 -1.58 13.83
CA ALA A 283 -28.73 -1.00 12.53
C ALA A 283 -29.41 0.37 12.54
N ARG A 284 -28.61 1.44 12.58
CA ARG A 284 -29.13 2.81 12.60
C ARG A 284 -30.08 2.94 11.42
N GLN A 285 -31.38 3.04 11.71
CA GLN A 285 -32.42 3.25 10.71
C GLN A 285 -31.99 4.46 9.89
N ARG A 286 -31.56 4.21 8.66
CA ARG A 286 -31.27 5.28 7.72
C ARG A 286 -32.61 5.94 7.45
N ARG A 287 -32.70 7.24 7.73
CA ARG A 287 -33.82 8.08 7.29
C ARG A 287 -34.11 7.75 5.83
N GLY A 288 -35.38 7.43 5.54
CA GLY A 288 -35.84 7.09 4.20
C GLY A 288 -35.39 8.16 3.21
N PRO A 289 -34.74 7.79 2.10
CA PRO A 289 -34.30 8.76 1.11
C PRO A 289 -35.50 9.45 0.47
N VAL A 290 -35.39 10.76 0.23
CA VAL A 290 -36.40 11.57 -0.45
C VAL A 290 -36.23 11.42 -1.97
N GLY A 291 -37.26 10.96 -2.66
CA GLY A 291 -37.31 10.78 -4.13
C GLY A 291 -37.57 9.34 -4.58
N GLY A 292 -38.10 9.15 -5.79
CA GLY A 292 -38.41 7.82 -6.34
C GLY A 292 -37.18 6.91 -6.50
N ALA A 293 -37.37 5.59 -6.37
CA ALA A 293 -36.30 4.59 -6.36
C ALA A 293 -35.32 4.72 -7.55
N VAL A 294 -35.82 5.12 -8.73
CA VAL A 294 -35.00 5.32 -9.94
C VAL A 294 -34.13 6.57 -9.84
N ALA A 295 -34.62 7.68 -9.27
CA ALA A 295 -33.84 8.91 -9.10
C ALA A 295 -32.65 8.71 -8.15
N GLN A 296 -32.76 7.77 -7.21
CA GLN A 296 -31.68 7.40 -6.28
C GLN A 296 -30.55 6.59 -6.94
N LEU A 297 -30.79 6.01 -8.13
CA LEU A 297 -29.80 5.27 -8.88
C LEU A 297 -28.85 6.19 -9.67
N PHE A 298 -29.25 7.44 -9.92
CA PHE A 298 -28.45 8.44 -10.63
C PHE A 298 -27.73 9.33 -9.63
N PRO A 299 -26.39 9.24 -9.51
CA PRO A 299 -25.65 10.18 -8.68
C PRO A 299 -25.78 11.60 -9.25
N ARG A 300 -25.81 12.62 -8.38
CA ARG A 300 -26.00 14.03 -8.80
C ARG A 300 -25.00 14.47 -9.88
N VAL A 301 -23.77 13.98 -9.81
CA VAL A 301 -22.70 14.23 -10.79
C VAL A 301 -23.00 13.69 -12.20
N ALA A 302 -23.93 12.73 -12.32
CA ALA A 302 -24.38 12.14 -13.59
C ALA A 302 -25.81 12.56 -13.97
N GLY A 303 -26.39 13.56 -13.29
CA GLY A 303 -27.76 14.04 -13.55
C GLY A 303 -27.95 14.63 -14.95
N TRP A 304 -26.85 15.04 -15.60
CA TRP A 304 -26.84 15.50 -16.99
C TRP A 304 -26.97 14.35 -18.01
N THR A 305 -26.55 13.14 -17.65
CA THR A 305 -26.76 11.98 -18.53
C THR A 305 -28.23 11.61 -18.45
N GLY A 306 -28.99 11.91 -19.51
CA GLY A 306 -30.41 11.59 -19.59
C GLY A 306 -30.70 10.11 -19.24
N ARG A 307 -31.95 9.79 -18.93
CA ARG A 307 -32.36 8.46 -18.41
C ARG A 307 -32.30 7.30 -19.44
N GLY A 308 -31.51 7.42 -20.51
CA GLY A 308 -31.31 6.39 -21.52
C GLY A 308 -30.26 5.33 -21.11
N ARG A 309 -29.97 4.39 -22.03
CA ARG A 309 -29.02 3.30 -21.81
C ARG A 309 -27.62 3.80 -21.38
N PHE A 310 -27.12 4.86 -22.04
CA PHE A 310 -25.82 5.47 -21.70
C PHE A 310 -25.80 6.00 -20.26
N GLY A 311 -26.78 6.82 -19.88
CA GLY A 311 -26.83 7.42 -18.55
C GLY A 311 -27.00 6.38 -17.44
N ALA A 312 -27.76 5.32 -17.68
CA ALA A 312 -27.88 4.21 -16.73
C ALA A 312 -26.52 3.50 -16.47
N LEU A 313 -25.74 3.26 -17.53
CA LEU A 313 -24.40 2.67 -17.42
C LEU A 313 -23.43 3.62 -16.71
N VAL A 314 -23.41 4.91 -17.08
CA VAL A 314 -22.57 5.93 -16.43
C VAL A 314 -22.90 6.03 -14.93
N ALA A 315 -24.19 6.10 -14.59
CA ALA A 315 -24.65 6.16 -13.21
C ALA A 315 -24.28 4.91 -12.39
N ARG A 316 -24.31 3.72 -12.99
CA ARG A 316 -23.83 2.49 -12.37
C ARG A 316 -22.32 2.56 -12.09
N GLU A 317 -21.52 2.88 -13.11
CA GLU A 317 -20.07 2.94 -12.97
C GLU A 317 -19.64 4.01 -11.95
N CYS A 318 -20.28 5.19 -11.95
CA CYS A 318 -20.02 6.21 -10.94
C CYS A 318 -20.28 5.71 -9.52
N ARG A 319 -21.33 4.90 -9.32
CA ARG A 319 -21.61 4.27 -8.02
C ARG A 319 -20.60 3.20 -7.68
N TYR A 320 -20.10 2.43 -8.64
CA TYR A 320 -19.04 1.44 -8.39
C TYR A 320 -17.75 2.12 -7.97
N TRP A 321 -17.30 3.16 -8.67
CA TRP A 321 -16.13 3.95 -8.28
C TRP A 321 -16.25 4.54 -6.87
N TRP A 322 -17.45 5.00 -6.49
CA TRP A 322 -17.66 5.55 -5.15
C TRP A 322 -17.86 4.48 -4.07
N ARG A 323 -18.45 3.32 -4.37
CA ARG A 323 -18.80 2.30 -3.37
C ARG A 323 -17.74 1.23 -3.19
N ASP A 324 -16.83 1.04 -4.14
CA ASP A 324 -15.72 0.10 -4.06
C ASP A 324 -14.46 0.79 -3.51
N ALA A 325 -13.93 0.27 -2.41
CA ALA A 325 -12.73 0.80 -1.78
C ALA A 325 -11.48 0.70 -2.64
N ARG A 326 -11.35 -0.38 -3.42
CA ARG A 326 -10.17 -0.58 -4.27
C ARG A 326 -10.13 0.48 -5.37
N ARG A 327 -11.29 0.78 -5.95
CA ARG A 327 -11.46 1.87 -6.93
C ARG A 327 -11.21 3.26 -6.32
N ARG A 328 -11.70 3.54 -5.10
CA ARG A 328 -11.39 4.81 -4.39
C ARG A 328 -9.90 4.94 -4.06
N ALA A 329 -9.26 3.87 -3.59
CA ALA A 329 -7.83 3.83 -3.31
C ALA A 329 -7.02 4.19 -4.57
N ASN A 330 -7.39 3.65 -5.73
CA ASN A 330 -6.77 4.00 -7.01
C ASN A 330 -6.89 5.51 -7.34
N LEU A 331 -8.05 6.14 -7.11
CA LEU A 331 -8.21 7.58 -7.32
C LEU A 331 -7.27 8.42 -6.44
N ILE A 332 -7.07 7.98 -5.19
CA ILE A 332 -6.16 8.64 -4.26
C ILE A 332 -4.71 8.46 -4.71
N THR A 333 -4.33 7.26 -5.14
CA THR A 333 -3.01 7.00 -5.73
C THR A 333 -2.75 7.92 -6.92
N ILE A 334 -3.73 8.09 -7.82
CA ILE A 334 -3.62 9.01 -8.96
C ILE A 334 -3.38 10.46 -8.47
N ALA A 335 -4.12 10.94 -7.47
CA ALA A 335 -3.94 12.29 -6.96
C ALA A 335 -2.56 12.49 -6.30
N VAL A 336 -2.14 11.55 -5.44
CA VAL A 336 -0.87 11.65 -4.71
C VAL A 336 0.32 11.54 -5.66
N VAL A 337 0.37 10.48 -6.48
CA VAL A 337 1.45 10.26 -7.45
C VAL A 337 1.45 11.36 -8.52
N GLY A 338 0.26 11.82 -8.92
CA GLY A 338 0.06 12.87 -9.92
C GLY A 338 0.66 14.23 -9.51
N ILE A 339 0.60 14.59 -8.23
CA ILE A 339 1.28 15.80 -7.72
C ILE A 339 2.76 15.50 -7.46
N PHE A 340 3.03 14.39 -6.79
CA PHE A 340 4.37 14.11 -6.27
C PHE A 340 5.43 13.95 -7.36
N VAL A 341 5.18 13.10 -8.38
CA VAL A 341 6.19 12.78 -9.39
C VAL A 341 6.58 14.03 -10.18
N PRO A 342 5.66 14.87 -10.68
CA PRO A 342 6.04 16.10 -11.36
C PRO A 342 6.71 17.13 -10.46
N VAL A 343 6.30 17.28 -9.20
CA VAL A 343 7.02 18.15 -8.24
C VAL A 343 8.46 17.68 -8.11
N MET A 344 8.68 16.38 -7.93
CA MET A 344 10.01 15.81 -7.78
C MET A 344 10.85 16.00 -9.05
N VAL A 345 10.31 15.69 -10.23
CA VAL A 345 11.06 15.79 -11.50
C VAL A 345 11.42 17.26 -11.79
N ASN A 346 10.48 18.19 -11.59
CA ASN A 346 10.67 19.57 -12.02
C ASN A 346 11.27 20.49 -10.94
N LEU A 347 11.02 20.26 -9.64
CA LEU A 347 11.63 21.02 -8.54
C LEU A 347 12.83 20.28 -7.94
N GLY A 348 12.78 18.94 -7.85
CA GLY A 348 13.83 18.13 -7.26
C GLY A 348 15.12 18.15 -8.08
N GLY A 349 15.06 18.06 -9.41
CA GLY A 349 16.24 18.18 -10.28
C GLY A 349 17.01 19.48 -10.06
N SER A 350 16.30 20.62 -9.98
CA SER A 350 16.90 21.94 -9.77
C SER A 350 17.55 22.14 -8.39
N ARG A 351 17.06 21.46 -7.34
CA ARG A 351 17.52 21.64 -5.95
C ARG A 351 18.42 20.51 -5.43
N LEU A 352 18.50 19.41 -6.17
CA LEU A 352 19.36 18.26 -5.86
C LEU A 352 20.65 18.29 -6.69
N ALA A 353 20.64 18.95 -7.85
CA ALA A 353 21.82 19.11 -8.72
C ALA A 353 22.81 20.20 -8.25
N THR A 354 22.43 21.05 -7.29
CA THR A 354 23.33 22.09 -6.76
C THR A 354 24.44 21.53 -5.86
N ASP A 355 24.31 20.30 -5.33
CA ASP A 355 25.34 19.69 -4.49
C ASP A 355 25.66 18.26 -4.95
N GLY A 356 26.57 18.17 -5.92
CA GLY A 356 27.48 17.03 -6.12
C GLY A 356 26.85 15.67 -6.49
N GLY A 357 26.84 15.35 -7.78
CA GLY A 357 26.79 13.95 -8.24
C GLY A 357 26.08 13.76 -9.58
N LYS A 358 26.89 13.55 -10.62
CA LYS A 358 26.47 13.14 -11.97
C LYS A 358 25.66 11.84 -11.91
N ALA A 359 24.34 11.95 -11.90
CA ALA A 359 23.43 10.83 -12.11
C ALA A 359 22.32 11.28 -13.08
N LEU A 360 22.39 10.74 -14.30
CA LEU A 360 21.44 10.87 -15.40
C LEU A 360 21.21 12.30 -15.96
N GLY A 361 22.20 12.81 -16.68
CA GLY A 361 22.04 13.88 -17.67
C GLY A 361 22.13 15.31 -17.15
N GLU A 362 23.20 16.00 -17.52
CA GLU A 362 23.48 17.44 -17.30
C GLU A 362 22.44 18.39 -17.96
N ALA A 363 21.31 17.88 -18.47
CA ALA A 363 20.25 18.65 -19.14
C ALA A 363 19.09 19.11 -18.22
N SER A 364 19.04 18.70 -16.94
CA SER A 364 17.82 18.80 -16.10
C SER A 364 17.90 19.76 -14.91
N ALA A 365 18.86 20.69 -14.88
CA ALA A 365 18.99 21.65 -13.76
C ALA A 365 17.94 22.78 -13.80
N ASN A 366 17.34 23.06 -14.96
CA ASN A 366 16.33 24.09 -15.12
C ASN A 366 14.98 23.46 -15.49
N SER A 367 13.92 23.79 -14.77
CA SER A 367 12.55 23.46 -15.20
C SER A 367 12.36 23.96 -16.64
N SER A 368 11.98 23.06 -17.55
CA SER A 368 11.71 23.36 -18.96
C SER A 368 10.31 22.88 -19.35
N PRO A 369 9.67 23.49 -20.37
CA PRO A 369 8.38 23.03 -20.89
C PRO A 369 8.39 21.56 -21.32
N VAL A 370 9.54 21.09 -21.83
CA VAL A 370 9.75 19.69 -22.24
C VAL A 370 9.73 18.77 -21.03
N LEU A 371 10.48 19.10 -19.96
CA LEU A 371 10.54 18.28 -18.74
C LEU A 371 9.17 18.20 -18.05
N VAL A 372 8.46 19.34 -17.98
CA VAL A 372 7.09 19.39 -17.47
C VAL A 372 6.17 18.50 -18.31
N SER A 373 6.26 18.57 -19.64
CA SER A 373 5.45 17.74 -20.55
C SER A 373 5.70 16.24 -20.36
N ILE A 374 6.95 15.82 -20.16
CA ILE A 374 7.30 14.42 -19.88
C ILE A 374 6.69 13.97 -18.55
N SER A 375 6.77 14.80 -17.51
CA SER A 375 6.15 14.48 -16.22
C SER A 375 4.62 14.41 -16.31
N MET A 376 3.99 15.26 -17.12
CA MET A 376 2.55 15.23 -17.37
C MET A 376 2.13 13.98 -18.15
N LEU A 377 2.95 13.56 -19.11
CA LEU A 377 2.73 12.34 -19.86
C LEU A 377 2.71 11.12 -18.92
N PHE A 378 3.67 11.03 -18.00
CA PHE A 378 3.69 9.97 -16.99
C PHE A 378 2.41 9.96 -16.15
N VAL A 379 1.97 11.12 -15.67
CA VAL A 379 0.76 11.23 -14.84
C VAL A 379 -0.51 10.83 -15.61
N GLY A 380 -0.66 11.29 -16.86
CA GLY A 380 -1.81 10.94 -17.70
C GLY A 380 -1.88 9.44 -18.01
N VAL A 381 -0.73 8.84 -18.35
CA VAL A 381 -0.61 7.38 -18.59
C VAL A 381 -0.97 6.60 -17.32
N LEU A 382 -0.38 6.95 -16.17
CA LEU A 382 -0.65 6.31 -14.88
C LEU A 382 -2.14 6.41 -14.50
N ALA A 383 -2.76 7.58 -14.70
CA ALA A 383 -4.17 7.79 -14.40
C ALA A 383 -5.07 6.83 -15.17
N SER A 384 -4.85 6.71 -16.49
CA SER A 384 -5.63 5.83 -17.35
C SER A 384 -5.40 4.32 -17.09
N GLY A 385 -4.20 3.95 -16.61
CA GLY A 385 -3.80 2.56 -16.38
C GLY A 385 -4.69 1.80 -15.40
N THR A 386 -5.41 2.51 -14.54
CA THR A 386 -6.36 1.88 -13.60
C THR A 386 -7.56 1.22 -14.27
N LEU A 387 -7.86 1.57 -15.53
CA LEU A 387 -8.91 0.94 -16.33
C LEU A 387 -8.47 -0.35 -17.02
N ALA A 388 -7.18 -0.70 -17.00
CA ALA A 388 -6.63 -1.88 -17.68
C ALA A 388 -7.33 -3.20 -17.32
N ASN A 389 -7.97 -3.30 -16.14
CA ASN A 389 -8.73 -4.48 -15.73
C ASN A 389 -10.16 -4.15 -15.26
N GLN A 390 -10.81 -3.15 -15.85
CA GLN A 390 -12.16 -2.71 -15.42
C GLN A 390 -13.22 -3.82 -15.41
N PHE A 391 -13.17 -4.78 -16.34
CA PHE A 391 -14.10 -5.93 -16.36
C PHE A 391 -13.77 -6.95 -15.27
N GLY A 392 -12.50 -7.10 -14.89
CA GLY A 392 -12.10 -7.94 -13.77
C GLY A 392 -12.63 -7.46 -12.42
N PHE A 393 -12.84 -6.14 -12.26
CA PHE A 393 -13.50 -5.58 -11.08
C PHE A 393 -15.00 -5.89 -11.02
N ASP A 394 -15.64 -6.07 -12.17
CA ASP A 394 -17.06 -6.42 -12.23
C ASP A 394 -17.26 -7.94 -12.05
N GLY A 395 -16.29 -8.75 -12.50
CA GLY A 395 -16.31 -10.20 -12.35
C GLY A 395 -17.57 -10.81 -12.97
N SER A 396 -18.23 -11.70 -12.23
CA SER A 396 -19.47 -12.35 -12.66
C SER A 396 -20.65 -11.40 -12.88
N ALA A 397 -20.65 -10.20 -12.27
CA ALA A 397 -21.72 -9.22 -12.45
C ALA A 397 -21.78 -8.66 -13.89
N TYR A 398 -20.70 -8.82 -14.67
CA TYR A 398 -20.67 -8.45 -16.08
C TYR A 398 -21.72 -9.21 -16.93
N ALA A 399 -22.14 -10.40 -16.49
CA ALA A 399 -23.16 -11.20 -17.17
C ALA A 399 -24.47 -10.44 -17.43
N ALA A 400 -24.83 -9.50 -16.54
CA ALA A 400 -26.04 -8.69 -16.70
C ALA A 400 -26.00 -7.80 -17.96
N ASN A 401 -24.81 -7.30 -18.36
CA ASN A 401 -24.68 -6.48 -19.58
C ASN A 401 -24.74 -7.34 -20.84
N VAL A 402 -24.15 -8.53 -20.77
CA VAL A 402 -24.16 -9.51 -21.85
C VAL A 402 -25.60 -9.95 -22.14
N VAL A 403 -26.36 -10.33 -21.11
CA VAL A 403 -27.77 -10.75 -21.25
C VAL A 403 -28.65 -9.58 -21.73
N ALA A 404 -28.38 -8.35 -21.28
CA ALA A 404 -29.11 -7.17 -21.73
C ALA A 404 -28.75 -6.72 -23.17
N GLY A 405 -27.79 -7.38 -23.83
CA GLY A 405 -27.37 -7.06 -25.20
C GLY A 405 -26.80 -5.64 -25.33
N VAL A 406 -25.99 -5.21 -24.35
CA VAL A 406 -25.37 -3.88 -24.38
C VAL A 406 -24.29 -3.84 -25.47
N PRO A 407 -24.35 -2.89 -26.42
CA PRO A 407 -23.28 -2.73 -27.42
C PRO A 407 -21.96 -2.35 -26.75
N GLY A 408 -20.86 -2.97 -27.15
CA GLY A 408 -19.55 -2.83 -26.53
C GLY A 408 -19.01 -1.41 -26.62
N ARG A 409 -19.27 -0.72 -27.75
CA ARG A 409 -18.97 0.71 -27.91
C ARG A 409 -19.67 1.57 -26.85
N LEU A 410 -20.95 1.29 -26.57
CA LEU A 410 -21.74 2.02 -25.58
C LEU A 410 -21.19 1.76 -24.16
N GLU A 411 -20.84 0.51 -23.87
CA GLU A 411 -20.28 0.11 -22.59
C GLU A 411 -18.92 0.77 -22.31
N LEU A 412 -17.99 0.73 -23.26
CA LEU A 412 -16.68 1.35 -23.10
C LEU A 412 -16.80 2.88 -22.95
N ARG A 413 -17.64 3.54 -23.75
CA ARG A 413 -17.87 4.98 -23.63
C ARG A 413 -18.45 5.35 -22.26
N ALA A 414 -19.40 4.57 -21.76
CA ALA A 414 -20.00 4.82 -20.45
C ALA A 414 -18.96 4.67 -19.32
N ARG A 415 -18.11 3.65 -19.37
CA ARG A 415 -17.03 3.44 -18.40
C ARG A 415 -15.99 4.55 -18.44
N MET A 416 -15.52 4.93 -19.64
CA MET A 416 -14.59 6.05 -19.84
C MET A 416 -15.16 7.36 -19.31
N THR A 417 -16.45 7.63 -19.57
CA THR A 417 -17.13 8.85 -19.11
C THR A 417 -17.26 8.87 -17.59
N ALA A 418 -17.75 7.79 -16.99
CA ALA A 418 -17.92 7.68 -15.54
C ALA A 418 -16.59 7.81 -14.79
N PHE A 419 -15.51 7.24 -15.35
CA PHE A 419 -14.17 7.38 -14.80
C PHE A 419 -13.64 8.81 -14.93
N SER A 420 -13.84 9.43 -16.10
CA SER A 420 -13.39 10.80 -16.38
C SER A 420 -14.06 11.85 -15.49
N LEU A 421 -15.31 11.61 -15.04
CA LEU A 421 -15.98 12.48 -14.06
C LEU A 421 -15.22 12.62 -12.73
N TYR A 422 -14.40 11.64 -12.36
CA TYR A 422 -13.56 11.72 -11.16
C TYR A 422 -12.12 12.11 -11.48
N VAL A 423 -11.55 11.56 -12.55
CA VAL A 423 -10.12 11.74 -12.86
C VAL A 423 -9.82 13.09 -13.51
N VAL A 424 -10.67 13.59 -14.41
CA VAL A 424 -10.41 14.89 -15.07
C VAL A 424 -10.32 16.04 -14.05
N PRO A 425 -11.22 16.16 -13.05
CA PRO A 425 -11.05 17.16 -11.98
C PRO A 425 -9.74 17.01 -11.20
N ILE A 426 -9.31 15.77 -10.91
CA ILE A 426 -8.04 15.50 -10.22
C ILE A 426 -6.87 15.97 -11.09
N LEU A 427 -6.86 15.64 -12.39
CA LEU A 427 -5.80 16.06 -13.31
C LEU A 427 -5.76 17.59 -13.49
N ALA A 428 -6.92 18.25 -13.50
CA ALA A 428 -6.99 19.71 -13.53
C ALA A 428 -6.37 20.33 -12.27
N VAL A 429 -6.70 19.79 -11.08
CA VAL A 429 -6.08 20.22 -9.82
C VAL A 429 -4.57 19.99 -9.83
N VAL A 430 -4.10 18.84 -10.34
CA VAL A 430 -2.66 18.55 -10.49
C VAL A 430 -1.97 19.61 -11.36
N ALA A 431 -2.54 19.94 -12.52
CA ALA A 431 -1.97 20.95 -13.42
C ALA A 431 -1.90 22.33 -12.75
N VAL A 432 -2.97 22.75 -12.07
CA VAL A 432 -3.02 24.05 -11.37
C VAL A 432 -2.02 24.11 -10.22
N VAL A 433 -1.99 23.08 -9.37
CA VAL A 433 -1.05 23.00 -8.23
C VAL A 433 0.39 23.07 -8.72
N LEU A 434 0.73 22.38 -9.81
CA LEU A 434 2.08 22.42 -10.37
C LEU A 434 2.43 23.78 -10.96
N ALA A 435 1.53 24.41 -11.71
CA ALA A 435 1.77 25.74 -12.25
C ALA A 435 2.05 26.76 -11.14
N VAL A 436 1.33 26.66 -10.01
CA VAL A 436 1.55 27.49 -8.81
C VAL A 436 2.91 27.17 -8.16
N LEU A 437 3.21 25.89 -7.93
CA LEU A 437 4.47 25.47 -7.30
C LEU A 437 5.71 25.81 -8.13
N LEU A 438 5.59 25.80 -9.45
CA LEU A 438 6.65 26.18 -10.39
C LEU A 438 6.78 27.69 -10.56
N GLY A 439 5.80 28.48 -10.11
CA GLY A 439 5.76 29.93 -10.33
C GLY A 439 5.62 30.32 -11.81
N ARG A 440 5.10 29.42 -12.65
CA ARG A 440 5.02 29.59 -14.12
C ARG A 440 3.61 29.32 -14.64
N PRO A 441 2.64 30.25 -14.42
CA PRO A 441 1.26 30.07 -14.85
C PRO A 441 1.10 29.96 -16.38
N GLY A 442 2.00 30.56 -17.15
CA GLY A 442 2.02 30.45 -18.62
C GLY A 442 2.22 29.03 -19.15
N TRP A 443 2.61 28.08 -18.30
CA TRP A 443 2.80 26.67 -18.68
C TRP A 443 1.56 25.80 -18.51
N LEU A 444 0.46 26.38 -18.00
CA LEU A 444 -0.79 25.66 -17.80
C LEU A 444 -1.28 24.98 -19.09
N GLY A 445 -1.16 25.65 -20.24
CA GLY A 445 -1.63 25.09 -21.51
C GLY A 445 -0.87 23.83 -21.91
N VAL A 446 0.46 23.83 -21.76
CA VAL A 446 1.31 22.64 -21.97
C VAL A 446 1.04 21.55 -20.95
N MET A 447 0.82 21.91 -19.69
CA MET A 447 0.51 20.93 -18.65
C MET A 447 -0.81 20.21 -18.92
N VAL A 448 -1.87 20.99 -19.17
CA VAL A 448 -3.22 20.48 -19.48
C VAL A 448 -3.21 19.70 -20.79
N GLY A 449 -2.54 20.21 -21.82
CA GLY A 449 -2.42 19.54 -23.11
C GLY A 449 -1.74 18.18 -23.03
N GLY A 450 -0.58 18.11 -22.36
CA GLY A 450 0.16 16.88 -22.15
C GLY A 450 -0.61 15.87 -21.31
N LEU A 451 -1.26 16.32 -20.22
CA LEU A 451 -2.10 15.47 -19.37
C LEU A 451 -3.29 14.92 -20.14
N ALA A 452 -4.02 15.77 -20.86
CA ALA A 452 -5.21 15.39 -21.61
C ALA A 452 -4.85 14.35 -22.67
N ALA A 453 -3.84 14.63 -23.50
CA ALA A 453 -3.40 13.73 -24.55
C ALA A 453 -2.97 12.37 -24.01
N ALA A 454 -2.10 12.35 -22.99
CA ALA A 454 -1.65 11.11 -22.37
C ALA A 454 -2.80 10.31 -21.73
N TYR A 455 -3.72 11.00 -21.06
CA TYR A 455 -4.90 10.37 -20.48
C TYR A 455 -5.81 9.77 -21.56
N GLY A 456 -6.10 10.51 -22.65
CA GLY A 456 -6.98 10.05 -23.74
C GLY A 456 -6.40 8.88 -24.55
N CYS A 457 -5.12 8.94 -24.91
CA CYS A 457 -4.40 7.80 -25.48
C CYS A 457 -4.41 6.59 -24.54
N GLY A 458 -4.21 6.87 -23.26
CA GLY A 458 -4.33 5.90 -22.19
C GLY A 458 -5.70 5.23 -22.13
N LEU A 459 -6.80 5.98 -22.20
CA LEU A 459 -8.15 5.43 -22.25
C LEU A 459 -8.33 4.48 -23.45
N ALA A 460 -7.79 4.86 -24.62
CA ALA A 460 -7.87 4.04 -25.83
C ALA A 460 -7.16 2.70 -25.64
N VAL A 461 -5.88 2.73 -25.24
CA VAL A 461 -5.06 1.52 -25.04
C VAL A 461 -5.61 0.65 -23.93
N ASN A 462 -5.93 1.24 -22.77
CA ASN A 462 -6.46 0.49 -21.63
C ASN A 462 -7.85 -0.09 -21.91
N GLY A 463 -8.63 0.51 -22.82
CA GLY A 463 -9.85 -0.08 -23.35
C GLY A 463 -9.59 -1.44 -24.00
N PHE A 464 -8.59 -1.54 -24.88
CA PHE A 464 -8.17 -2.81 -25.48
C PHE A 464 -7.62 -3.79 -24.45
N VAL A 465 -6.75 -3.32 -23.56
CA VAL A 465 -6.14 -4.19 -22.53
C VAL A 465 -7.20 -4.77 -21.61
N ALA A 466 -8.25 -4.01 -21.28
CA ALA A 466 -9.36 -4.51 -20.49
C ALA A 466 -10.18 -5.60 -21.19
N VAL A 467 -10.33 -5.51 -22.51
CA VAL A 467 -11.09 -6.48 -23.31
C VAL A 467 -10.25 -7.73 -23.62
N LEU A 468 -8.96 -7.57 -23.92
CA LEU A 468 -8.08 -8.66 -24.35
C LEU A 468 -7.35 -9.34 -23.19
N GLY A 469 -7.04 -8.59 -22.13
CA GLY A 469 -6.23 -8.99 -20.99
C GLY A 469 -6.97 -8.94 -19.66
N GLY A 470 -8.32 -8.92 -19.68
CA GLY A 470 -9.15 -8.96 -18.48
C GLY A 470 -8.85 -10.19 -17.63
N TYR A 471 -8.81 -10.02 -16.32
CA TYR A 471 -8.55 -11.11 -15.38
C TYR A 471 -9.43 -11.06 -14.15
N ALA A 472 -9.89 -12.23 -13.71
CA ALA A 472 -10.65 -12.38 -12.48
C ALA A 472 -9.83 -11.93 -11.24
N LEU A 473 -10.47 -11.13 -10.41
CA LEU A 473 -10.00 -10.83 -9.06
C LEU A 473 -10.57 -11.88 -8.08
N PRO A 474 -9.81 -12.33 -7.08
CA PRO A 474 -10.31 -13.30 -6.10
C PRO A 474 -11.53 -12.76 -5.34
N GLU A 475 -12.54 -13.60 -5.11
CA GLU A 475 -13.70 -13.31 -4.23
C GLU A 475 -13.32 -13.35 -2.74
N THR A 476 -12.16 -12.79 -2.38
CA THR A 476 -11.73 -12.74 -0.98
C THR A 476 -12.17 -11.42 -0.37
N SER A 477 -12.38 -11.43 0.95
CA SER A 477 -12.59 -10.20 1.71
C SER A 477 -11.36 -9.30 1.74
N ASN A 478 -10.20 -9.77 1.26
CA ASN A 478 -8.92 -9.08 1.25
C ASN A 478 -8.72 -8.25 -0.04
N PRO A 479 -8.58 -6.92 0.06
CA PRO A 479 -8.30 -6.03 -1.07
C PRO A 479 -6.98 -6.30 -1.81
N PHE A 480 -6.08 -7.12 -1.26
CA PHE A 480 -4.75 -7.42 -1.83
C PHE A 480 -4.53 -8.87 -2.22
N ALA A 481 -5.53 -9.75 -2.03
CA ALA A 481 -5.43 -11.07 -2.61
C ALA A 481 -5.41 -10.94 -4.14
N MET A 482 -4.27 -11.25 -4.74
CA MET A 482 -4.14 -11.41 -6.18
C MET A 482 -3.93 -12.88 -6.50
N ASN A 483 -4.61 -13.38 -7.53
CA ASN A 483 -4.34 -14.72 -8.05
C ASN A 483 -2.90 -14.75 -8.59
N SER A 484 -2.02 -15.44 -7.85
CA SER A 484 -0.57 -15.49 -8.05
C SER A 484 -0.13 -16.22 -9.32
N GLY A 485 -1.03 -16.96 -9.99
CA GLY A 485 -0.69 -17.79 -11.15
C GLY A 485 -0.35 -17.04 -12.44
N ALA A 486 -0.64 -15.74 -12.53
CA ALA A 486 -0.44 -14.95 -13.76
C ALA A 486 0.14 -13.55 -13.50
N GLY A 487 0.77 -13.32 -12.34
CA GLY A 487 1.25 -12.00 -11.93
C GLY A 487 2.25 -11.36 -12.89
N VAL A 488 3.17 -12.15 -13.45
CA VAL A 488 4.19 -11.67 -14.40
C VAL A 488 3.58 -11.25 -15.73
N ALA A 489 2.71 -12.07 -16.32
CA ALA A 489 2.01 -11.74 -17.56
C ALA A 489 1.13 -10.49 -17.41
N LYS A 490 0.44 -10.34 -16.26
CA LYS A 490 -0.36 -9.15 -15.94
C LYS A 490 0.51 -7.90 -15.76
N GLY A 491 1.65 -8.03 -15.09
CA GLY A 491 2.63 -6.95 -14.95
C GLY A 491 3.16 -6.51 -16.32
N LEU A 492 3.51 -7.46 -17.18
CA LEU A 492 3.97 -7.18 -18.54
C LEU A 492 2.90 -6.48 -19.38
N LEU A 493 1.64 -6.91 -19.33
CA LEU A 493 0.53 -6.22 -20.01
C LEU A 493 0.34 -4.79 -19.50
N THR A 494 0.51 -4.57 -18.20
CA THR A 494 0.42 -3.23 -17.61
C THR A 494 1.57 -2.35 -18.12
N VAL A 495 2.80 -2.85 -18.10
CA VAL A 495 3.97 -2.12 -18.64
C VAL A 495 3.80 -1.83 -20.13
N LEU A 496 3.37 -2.82 -20.92
CA LEU A 496 3.11 -2.65 -22.35
C LEU A 496 2.02 -1.60 -22.59
N SER A 497 0.95 -1.60 -21.80
CA SER A 497 -0.10 -0.59 -21.89
C SER A 497 0.42 0.81 -21.58
N MET A 498 1.29 0.95 -20.58
CA MET A 498 1.90 2.23 -20.22
C MET A 498 2.82 2.73 -21.32
N VAL A 499 3.68 1.85 -21.86
CA VAL A 499 4.58 2.18 -22.96
C VAL A 499 3.78 2.55 -24.21
N ALA A 500 2.79 1.76 -24.61
CA ALA A 500 1.97 2.06 -25.78
C ALA A 500 1.21 3.39 -25.63
N SER A 501 0.64 3.66 -24.45
CA SER A 501 -0.04 4.93 -24.15
C SER A 501 0.92 6.12 -24.19
N ALA A 502 2.12 5.94 -23.63
CA ALA A 502 3.19 6.95 -23.65
C ALA A 502 3.63 7.25 -25.09
N LEU A 503 3.89 6.21 -25.88
CA LEU A 503 4.31 6.33 -27.28
C LEU A 503 3.25 7.06 -28.12
N LEU A 504 1.97 6.72 -27.95
CA LEU A 504 0.86 7.41 -28.62
C LEU A 504 0.76 8.87 -28.18
N ALA A 505 1.09 9.19 -26.93
CA ALA A 505 1.02 10.55 -26.40
C ALA A 505 2.25 11.42 -26.73
N LEU A 506 3.33 10.84 -27.30
CA LEU A 506 4.59 11.53 -27.61
C LEU A 506 4.48 12.77 -28.52
N PRO A 507 3.54 12.88 -29.47
CA PRO A 507 3.45 14.08 -30.31
C PRO A 507 3.31 15.39 -29.52
N VAL A 508 2.69 15.36 -28.33
CA VAL A 508 2.48 16.55 -27.50
C VAL A 508 3.75 17.07 -26.80
N PRO A 509 4.55 16.24 -26.09
CA PRO A 509 5.85 16.68 -25.57
C PRO A 509 6.85 17.00 -26.69
N VAL A 510 6.78 16.32 -27.84
CA VAL A 510 7.61 16.67 -29.01
C VAL A 510 7.25 18.06 -29.54
N GLY A 511 5.96 18.40 -29.61
CA GLY A 511 5.51 19.77 -29.93
C GLY A 511 6.09 20.81 -28.98
N ALA A 512 6.22 20.50 -27.68
CA ALA A 512 6.83 21.39 -26.70
C ALA A 512 8.33 21.63 -26.91
N ALA A 513 9.01 20.71 -27.58
CA ALA A 513 10.43 20.87 -27.94
C ALA A 513 10.62 21.64 -29.26
N LEU A 514 9.69 21.49 -30.21
CA LEU A 514 9.84 22.01 -31.57
C LEU A 514 9.20 23.38 -31.80
N LEU A 515 8.12 23.71 -31.09
CA LEU A 515 7.26 24.86 -31.41
C LEU A 515 7.40 26.05 -30.43
N GLY A 516 8.32 25.95 -29.45
CA GLY A 516 8.67 27.04 -28.53
C GLY A 516 7.46 27.62 -27.78
N ASP A 517 7.44 28.95 -27.64
CA ASP A 517 6.44 29.67 -26.82
C ASP A 517 5.02 29.58 -27.37
N VAL A 518 4.85 29.37 -28.68
CA VAL A 518 3.52 29.22 -29.29
C VAL A 518 2.81 27.96 -28.75
N TRP A 519 3.57 26.90 -28.44
CA TRP A 519 3.03 25.66 -27.90
C TRP A 519 2.48 25.82 -26.48
N LEU A 520 2.94 26.83 -25.72
CA LEU A 520 2.46 27.10 -24.36
C LEU A 520 0.93 27.27 -24.30
N TRP A 521 0.35 27.85 -25.36
CA TRP A 521 -1.07 28.09 -25.50
C TRP A 521 -1.78 27.06 -26.38
N LEU A 522 -1.15 26.62 -27.48
CA LEU A 522 -1.75 25.65 -28.41
C LEU A 522 -1.81 24.22 -27.86
N ALA A 523 -0.92 23.86 -26.92
CA ALA A 523 -0.87 22.51 -26.38
C ALA A 523 -2.19 22.09 -25.71
N ALA A 524 -2.89 22.99 -25.02
CA ALA A 524 -4.16 22.68 -24.38
C ALA A 524 -5.26 22.27 -25.37
N PRO A 525 -5.66 23.11 -26.36
CA PRO A 525 -6.70 22.74 -27.31
C PRO A 525 -6.29 21.55 -28.18
N VAL A 526 -5.03 21.48 -28.62
CA VAL A 526 -4.54 20.34 -29.43
C VAL A 526 -4.54 19.05 -28.61
N GLY A 527 -4.03 19.09 -27.37
CA GLY A 527 -3.99 17.94 -26.48
C GLY A 527 -5.37 17.45 -26.09
N LEU A 528 -6.33 18.36 -25.84
CA LEU A 528 -7.74 18.02 -25.59
C LEU A 528 -8.40 17.38 -26.82
N ALA A 529 -8.21 17.96 -28.02
CA ALA A 529 -8.73 17.40 -29.25
C ALA A 529 -8.15 15.99 -29.51
N TYR A 530 -6.85 15.83 -29.30
CA TYR A 530 -6.17 14.55 -29.43
C TYR A 530 -6.67 13.53 -28.41
N ALA A 531 -6.88 13.94 -27.17
CA ALA A 531 -7.43 13.10 -26.11
C ALA A 531 -8.83 12.55 -26.44
N VAL A 532 -9.72 13.44 -26.87
CA VAL A 532 -11.10 13.09 -27.24
C VAL A 532 -11.08 12.20 -28.49
N GLY A 533 -10.30 12.54 -29.50
CA GLY A 533 -10.14 11.74 -30.71
C GLY A 533 -9.63 10.33 -30.41
N ALA A 534 -8.56 10.22 -29.62
CA ALA A 534 -7.99 8.94 -29.21
C ALA A 534 -8.99 8.11 -28.40
N ALA A 535 -9.66 8.70 -27.41
CA ALA A 535 -10.65 8.00 -26.59
C ALA A 535 -11.86 7.51 -27.41
N LEU A 536 -12.37 8.33 -28.34
CA LEU A 536 -13.48 7.96 -29.21
C LEU A 536 -13.09 6.84 -30.19
N LEU A 537 -11.93 6.96 -30.83
CA LEU A 537 -11.40 5.94 -31.74
C LEU A 537 -11.12 4.62 -31.00
N GLY A 538 -10.50 4.70 -29.82
CA GLY A 538 -10.27 3.55 -28.95
C GLY A 538 -11.57 2.88 -28.53
N SER A 539 -12.59 3.65 -28.11
CA SER A 539 -13.91 3.11 -27.74
C SER A 539 -14.65 2.46 -28.91
N TYR A 540 -14.42 2.96 -30.13
CA TYR A 540 -14.99 2.41 -31.36
C TYR A 540 -14.34 1.06 -31.68
N LEU A 541 -13.01 1.03 -31.80
CA LEU A 541 -12.27 -0.16 -32.20
C LEU A 541 -12.31 -1.25 -31.11
N ALA A 542 -12.06 -0.90 -29.85
CA ALA A 542 -12.14 -1.85 -28.74
C ALA A 542 -13.59 -2.29 -28.47
N GLY A 543 -14.58 -1.46 -28.81
CA GLY A 543 -15.99 -1.79 -28.70
C GLY A 543 -16.40 -2.91 -29.65
N ASP A 544 -15.89 -2.87 -30.88
CA ASP A 544 -16.12 -3.94 -31.87
C ASP A 544 -15.47 -5.26 -31.45
N VAL A 545 -14.27 -5.18 -30.86
CA VAL A 545 -13.59 -6.35 -30.30
C VAL A 545 -14.37 -6.91 -29.11
N LEU A 546 -14.90 -6.03 -28.25
CA LEU A 546 -15.72 -6.42 -27.11
C LEU A 546 -16.96 -7.16 -27.55
N ASP A 547 -17.68 -6.65 -28.56
CA ASP A 547 -18.89 -7.30 -29.10
C ASP A 547 -18.62 -8.71 -29.63
N ARG A 548 -17.44 -8.94 -30.23
CA ARG A 548 -17.03 -10.26 -30.72
C ARG A 548 -16.55 -11.21 -29.62
N ARG A 549 -16.20 -10.68 -28.44
CA ARG A 549 -15.55 -11.43 -27.35
C ARG A 549 -16.29 -11.40 -26.02
N GLN A 550 -17.55 -10.97 -26.00
CA GLN A 550 -18.30 -10.83 -24.74
C GLN A 550 -18.35 -12.15 -23.93
N PRO A 551 -18.60 -13.33 -24.54
CA PRO A 551 -18.63 -14.59 -23.80
C PRO A 551 -17.27 -15.02 -23.24
N GLU A 552 -16.20 -14.89 -24.02
CA GLU A 552 -14.84 -15.24 -23.61
C GLU A 552 -14.35 -14.31 -22.49
N LEU A 553 -14.67 -13.02 -22.60
CA LEU A 553 -14.38 -12.05 -21.56
C LEU A 553 -15.11 -12.40 -20.26
N LEU A 554 -16.41 -12.73 -20.33
CA LEU A 554 -17.18 -13.14 -19.15
C LEU A 554 -16.58 -14.40 -18.49
N ALA A 555 -16.17 -15.39 -19.29
CA ALA A 555 -15.54 -16.60 -18.79
C ALA A 555 -14.17 -16.35 -18.13
N THR A 556 -13.41 -15.35 -18.60
CA THR A 556 -12.08 -15.01 -18.06
C THR A 556 -12.15 -14.15 -16.79
N VAL A 557 -13.15 -13.27 -16.67
CA VAL A 557 -13.33 -12.43 -15.47
C VAL A 557 -14.12 -13.12 -14.36
N THR A 558 -14.83 -14.22 -14.66
CA THR A 558 -15.53 -15.02 -13.67
C THR A 558 -14.53 -15.93 -12.94
N PRO A 559 -14.34 -15.78 -11.62
CA PRO A 559 -13.40 -16.61 -10.87
C PRO A 559 -13.84 -18.07 -10.88
N ARG A 560 -12.93 -18.97 -11.26
CA ARG A 560 -13.13 -20.42 -11.14
C ARG A 560 -12.99 -20.80 -9.67
N ARG A 561 -14.04 -21.41 -9.11
CA ARG A 561 -14.09 -21.87 -7.71
C ARG A 561 -13.15 -23.02 -7.46
#